data_AF-A0A1H2YAE6-F1
#
_entry.id   AF-A0A1H2YAE6-F1
#
_cell.length_a   1.000
_cell.length_b   1.000
_cell.length_c   1.000
_cell.angle_alpha   90.00
_cell.angle_beta   90.00
_cell.angle_gamma   90.00
#
_symmetry.space_group_name_H-M   'P 1'
#
loop_
_entity.id
_entity.type
_entity.pdbx_description
1 polymer ?
#
loop_
_entity_poly.entity_id
_entity_poly.type
_entity_poly.pdbx_seq_one_letter_code
_entity_poly.pdbx_strand_id
1 'polypeptide(L)'
;MYVRQAWGTMGYRMTYWGVHNAWLKFRCPHATGHVDCPLGMAACSASNYGMVVKKHIDEDVRRYANPHRGSRTWKMLYDERTAVERCFSRLKEQLMLDDLHVRGIEKVTAHAYINASVLLASALAMHRTNRLEQVA
;
A
#
# COMPACT_ATOMS: atom_id res chain seq x y z
N MET A 1 -12.64 -4.45 -5.78
CA MET A 1 -11.76 -5.37 -5.02
C MET A 1 -12.31 -5.54 -3.60
N TYR A 2 -12.77 -6.74 -3.24
CA TYR A 2 -13.26 -7.02 -1.89
C TYR A 2 -12.11 -7.10 -0.89
N VAL A 3 -12.05 -6.19 0.07
CA VAL A 3 -11.16 -6.31 1.24
C VAL A 3 -11.70 -7.47 2.08
N ARG A 4 -11.09 -8.65 1.98
CA ARG A 4 -11.39 -9.78 2.85
C ARG A 4 -10.71 -9.49 4.20
N GLN A 5 -11.49 -9.23 5.25
CA GLN A 5 -11.00 -8.86 6.59
C GLN A 5 -11.53 -9.84 7.65
N ALA A 6 -11.19 -9.61 8.93
CA ALA A 6 -11.78 -10.36 10.05
C ALA A 6 -13.28 -10.06 10.18
N TRP A 7 -14.05 -11.06 10.60
CA TRP A 7 -15.51 -10.97 10.74
C TRP A 7 -15.89 -11.15 12.22
N GLY A 8 -16.85 -10.35 12.67
CA GLY A 8 -17.47 -10.51 13.99
C GLY A 8 -18.50 -11.64 14.00
N THR A 9 -18.97 -11.98 15.19
CA THR A 9 -19.97 -13.04 15.44
C THR A 9 -21.28 -12.86 14.67
N MET A 10 -21.71 -11.62 14.44
CA MET A 10 -22.92 -11.29 13.67
C MET A 10 -22.66 -11.12 12.16
N GLY A 11 -21.49 -11.55 11.66
CA GLY A 11 -21.14 -11.41 10.25
C GLY A 11 -20.82 -9.96 9.83
N TYR A 12 -20.64 -9.04 10.77
CA TYR A 12 -20.16 -7.70 10.45
C TYR A 12 -18.64 -7.68 10.23
N ARG A 13 -18.22 -6.87 9.27
CA ARG A 13 -16.81 -6.61 8.96
C ARG A 13 -16.15 -5.87 10.12
N MET A 14 -15.09 -6.45 10.69
CA MET A 14 -14.38 -5.83 11.81
C MET A 14 -13.51 -4.64 11.37
N THR A 15 -13.36 -3.65 12.24
CA THR A 15 -12.58 -2.45 11.95
C THR A 15 -11.10 -2.67 12.27
N TYR A 16 -10.22 -2.37 11.31
CA TYR A 16 -8.77 -2.37 11.56
C TYR A 16 -8.38 -1.27 12.57
N TRP A 17 -7.57 -1.62 13.57
CA TRP A 17 -7.17 -0.73 14.67
C TRP A 17 -5.66 -0.65 14.87
N GLY A 18 -4.88 -1.00 13.85
CA GLY A 18 -3.41 -0.91 13.88
C GLY A 18 -2.71 -2.26 13.91
N VAL A 19 -1.38 -2.17 13.92
CA VAL A 19 -0.46 -3.31 13.91
C VAL A 19 0.53 -3.18 15.06
N HIS A 20 0.90 -4.29 15.68
CA HIS A 20 1.94 -4.36 16.71
C HIS A 20 2.72 -5.67 16.58
N ASN A 21 4.04 -5.61 16.38
CA ASN A 21 4.92 -6.78 16.20
C ASN A 21 4.34 -7.82 15.22
N ALA A 22 3.97 -7.40 14.00
CA ALA A 22 3.34 -8.25 12.98
C ALA A 22 1.95 -8.83 13.31
N TRP A 23 1.33 -8.41 14.42
CA TRP A 23 -0.07 -8.72 14.73
C TRP A 23 -0.98 -7.57 14.32
N LEU A 24 -1.89 -7.85 13.38
CA LEU A 24 -2.97 -6.94 13.02
C LEU A 24 -4.08 -7.03 14.06
N LYS A 25 -4.53 -5.88 14.57
CA LYS A 25 -5.63 -5.78 15.53
C LYS A 25 -6.91 -5.34 14.81
N PHE A 26 -7.97 -6.11 14.98
CA PHE A 26 -9.31 -5.81 14.49
C PHE A 26 -10.26 -5.66 15.67
N ARG A 27 -11.09 -4.60 15.66
CA ARG A 27 -12.08 -4.30 16.71
C ARG A 27 -13.50 -4.41 16.20
N CYS A 28 -14.41 -4.62 17.13
CA CYS A 28 -15.85 -4.62 16.88
C CYS A 28 -16.27 -3.31 16.18
N PRO A 29 -17.02 -3.38 15.07
CA PRO A 29 -17.47 -2.19 14.33
C PRO A 29 -18.49 -1.34 15.11
N HIS A 30 -19.20 -1.94 16.06
CA HIS A 30 -20.12 -1.21 16.94
C HIS A 30 -19.36 -0.37 17.97
N ALA A 31 -18.31 -0.93 18.59
CA ALA A 31 -17.46 -0.21 19.53
C ALA A 31 -16.71 0.95 18.89
N THR A 32 -16.46 0.89 17.58
CA THR A 32 -15.81 1.94 16.81
C THR A 32 -16.78 2.91 16.15
N GLY A 33 -18.10 2.71 16.32
CA GLY A 33 -19.14 3.60 15.79
C GLY A 33 -19.40 3.50 14.29
N HIS A 34 -18.96 2.41 13.63
CA HIS A 34 -19.21 2.21 12.19
C HIS A 34 -20.53 1.51 11.88
N VAL A 35 -21.06 0.72 12.82
CA VAL A 35 -22.28 -0.07 12.64
C VAL A 35 -23.08 -0.07 13.94
N ASP A 36 -24.40 0.04 13.84
CA ASP A 36 -25.28 -0.19 14.98
C ASP A 36 -25.69 -1.68 15.05
N CYS A 37 -25.28 -2.38 16.11
CA CYS A 37 -25.53 -3.81 16.24
C CYS A 37 -26.82 -4.01 17.06
N PRO A 38 -27.82 -4.77 16.56
CA PRO A 38 -29.09 -4.93 17.25
C PRO A 38 -28.98 -5.64 18.62
N LEU A 39 -27.95 -6.47 18.81
CA LEU A 39 -27.64 -7.13 20.09
C LEU A 39 -26.61 -6.35 20.94
N GLY A 40 -26.21 -5.18 20.47
CA GLY A 40 -25.18 -4.34 21.08
C GLY A 40 -23.81 -5.02 21.18
N MET A 41 -22.95 -4.46 22.01
CA MET A 41 -21.61 -4.99 22.31
C MET A 41 -21.62 -6.11 23.35
N ALA A 42 -22.60 -6.14 24.25
CA ALA A 42 -22.67 -7.10 25.35
C ALA A 42 -22.71 -8.55 24.86
N ALA A 43 -23.31 -8.79 23.68
CA ALA A 43 -23.33 -10.10 23.05
C ALA A 43 -21.95 -10.58 22.57
N CYS A 44 -20.99 -9.67 22.32
CA CYS A 44 -19.70 -10.00 21.74
C CYS A 44 -18.54 -9.95 22.75
N SER A 45 -18.64 -9.13 23.80
CA SER A 45 -17.61 -9.02 24.84
C SER A 45 -18.21 -8.43 26.11
N ALA A 46 -17.71 -8.87 27.26
CA ALA A 46 -18.05 -8.27 28.56
C ALA A 46 -17.44 -6.87 28.76
N SER A 47 -16.44 -6.48 27.95
CA SER A 47 -15.79 -5.17 28.07
C SER A 47 -16.44 -4.11 27.18
N ASN A 48 -16.40 -2.85 27.62
CA ASN A 48 -16.78 -1.67 26.81
C ASN A 48 -15.86 -1.43 25.59
N TYR A 49 -14.79 -2.22 25.45
CA TYR A 49 -13.88 -2.16 24.32
C TYR A 49 -14.37 -3.03 23.14
N GLY A 50 -15.34 -3.91 23.40
CA GLY A 50 -15.89 -4.84 22.43
C GLY A 50 -14.94 -5.99 22.08
N MET A 51 -15.38 -6.86 21.17
CA MET A 51 -14.57 -7.98 20.69
C MET A 51 -13.34 -7.48 19.92
N VAL A 52 -12.19 -8.11 20.20
CA VAL A 52 -10.93 -7.86 19.52
C VAL A 52 -10.42 -9.16 18.93
N VAL A 53 -10.14 -9.15 17.63
CA VAL A 53 -9.50 -10.27 16.92
C VAL A 53 -8.10 -9.82 16.52
N LYS A 54 -7.09 -10.60 16.92
CA LYS A 54 -5.72 -10.42 16.45
C LYS A 54 -5.41 -11.46 15.39
N LYS A 55 -4.74 -11.04 14.33
CA LYS A 55 -4.30 -11.92 13.25
C LYS A 55 -2.84 -11.69 12.96
N HIS A 56 -2.07 -12.77 12.91
CA HIS A 56 -0.68 -12.67 12.48
C HIS A 56 -0.64 -12.46 10.97
N ILE A 57 0.30 -11.65 10.49
CA ILE A 57 0.46 -11.38 9.04
C ILE A 57 0.73 -12.68 8.27
N ASP A 58 1.50 -13.59 8.86
CA ASP A 58 1.91 -14.84 8.21
C ASP A 58 0.76 -15.85 8.04
N GLU A 59 -0.37 -15.69 8.74
CA GLU A 59 -1.52 -16.58 8.57
C GLU A 59 -2.04 -16.54 7.12
N ASP A 60 -2.07 -15.35 6.52
CA ASP A 60 -2.43 -15.13 5.12
C ASP A 60 -1.96 -13.74 4.72
N VAL A 61 -0.77 -13.64 4.13
CA VAL A 61 -0.16 -12.36 3.74
C VAL A 61 -1.02 -11.59 2.74
N ARG A 62 -1.82 -12.30 1.92
CA ARG A 62 -2.70 -11.66 0.92
C ARG A 62 -3.86 -10.96 1.60
N ARG A 63 -4.39 -11.54 2.68
CA ARG A 63 -5.53 -11.04 3.45
C ARG A 63 -5.11 -10.07 4.56
N TYR A 64 -4.02 -10.38 5.24
CA TYR A 64 -3.50 -9.69 6.41
C TYR A 64 -2.17 -9.00 6.09
N ALA A 65 -2.19 -8.10 5.10
CA ALA A 65 -1.01 -7.32 4.73
C ALA A 65 -0.70 -6.22 5.76
N ASN A 66 0.56 -5.79 5.82
CA ASN A 66 1.00 -4.57 6.49
C ASN A 66 1.67 -3.64 5.47
N PRO A 67 1.18 -2.40 5.28
CA PRO A 67 -0.02 -1.81 5.89
C PRO A 67 -1.32 -2.50 5.43
N HIS A 68 -2.30 -2.56 6.34
CA HIS A 68 -3.57 -3.26 6.06
C HIS A 68 -4.31 -2.61 4.89
N ARG A 69 -4.80 -3.42 3.95
CA ARG A 69 -5.52 -2.93 2.77
C ARG A 69 -6.73 -2.08 3.18
N GLY A 70 -6.91 -0.93 2.54
CA GLY A 70 -7.98 0.01 2.88
C GLY A 70 -7.72 0.89 4.10
N SER A 71 -6.63 0.67 4.86
CA SER A 71 -6.15 1.63 5.85
C SER A 71 -5.72 2.95 5.20
N ARG A 72 -5.68 4.04 5.98
CA ARG A 72 -5.22 5.34 5.50
C ARG A 72 -3.81 5.27 4.91
N THR A 73 -2.88 4.65 5.63
CA THR A 73 -1.49 4.45 5.18
C THR A 73 -1.42 3.66 3.89
N TRP A 74 -2.21 2.59 3.77
CA TRP A 74 -2.26 1.82 2.54
C TRP A 74 -2.78 2.64 1.36
N LYS A 75 -3.81 3.47 1.56
CA LYS A 75 -4.33 4.35 0.49
C LYS A 75 -3.29 5.36 0.04
N MET A 76 -2.63 6.06 0.98
CA MET A 76 -1.58 7.02 0.66
C MET A 76 -0.45 6.39 -0.18
N LEU A 77 0.05 5.22 0.23
CA LEU A 77 1.08 4.50 -0.55
C LEU A 77 0.55 3.99 -1.90
N TYR A 78 -0.72 3.60 -1.95
CA TYR A 78 -1.33 3.11 -3.20
C TYR A 78 -1.53 4.25 -4.21
N ASP A 79 -1.80 5.47 -3.75
CA ASP A 79 -1.96 6.65 -4.60
C ASP A 79 -0.64 7.00 -5.34
N GLU A 80 0.52 6.66 -4.76
CA GLU A 80 1.84 6.82 -5.38
C GLU A 80 2.10 5.84 -6.55
N ARG A 81 1.29 4.77 -6.69
CA ARG A 81 1.44 3.78 -7.77
C ARG A 81 1.47 4.42 -9.16
N THR A 82 0.63 5.42 -9.39
CA THR A 82 0.55 6.11 -10.69
C THR A 82 1.89 6.75 -11.06
N ALA A 83 2.65 7.27 -10.09
CA ALA A 83 3.96 7.85 -10.35
C ALA A 83 4.95 6.79 -10.82
N VAL A 84 4.90 5.59 -10.23
CA VAL A 84 5.71 4.43 -10.64
C VAL A 84 5.36 3.99 -12.06
N GLU A 85 4.07 3.92 -12.41
CA GLU A 85 3.63 3.56 -13.77
C GLU A 85 4.10 4.57 -14.82
N ARG A 86 4.05 5.87 -14.51
CA ARG A 86 4.61 6.93 -15.37
C ARG A 86 6.12 6.78 -15.55
N CYS A 87 6.84 6.43 -14.49
CA CYS A 87 8.29 6.15 -14.55
C CYS A 87 8.59 4.98 -15.48
N PHE A 88 7.84 3.88 -15.38
CA PHE A 88 8.00 2.72 -16.26
C PHE A 88 7.66 3.03 -17.71
N SER A 89 6.58 3.76 -17.99
CA SER A 89 6.26 4.22 -19.36
C SER A 89 7.41 5.06 -19.93
N ARG A 90 7.99 5.99 -19.14
CA ARG A 90 9.16 6.77 -19.56
C ARG A 90 10.38 5.92 -19.88
N LEU A 91 10.68 4.91 -19.06
CA LEU A 91 11.78 3.98 -19.35
C LEU A 91 11.56 3.20 -20.65
N LYS A 92 10.35 2.69 -20.87
CA LYS A 92 10.01 1.88 -22.03
C LYS A 92 9.95 2.70 -23.32
N GLU A 93 9.16 3.77 -23.30
CA GLU A 93 8.80 4.54 -24.49
C GLU A 93 9.75 5.70 -24.81
N GLN A 94 10.42 6.31 -23.82
CA GLN A 94 11.32 7.44 -24.07
C GLN A 94 12.79 7.04 -24.04
N LEU A 95 13.15 6.06 -23.20
CA LEU A 95 14.51 5.53 -23.09
C LEU A 95 14.68 4.21 -23.84
N MET A 96 13.71 3.86 -24.70
CA MET A 96 13.76 2.76 -25.67
C MET A 96 14.05 1.39 -25.03
N LEU A 97 13.63 1.18 -23.77
CA LEU A 97 13.88 -0.11 -23.11
C LEU A 97 13.10 -1.26 -23.75
N ASP A 98 11.97 -0.98 -24.41
CA ASP A 98 11.21 -1.99 -25.16
C ASP A 98 11.78 -2.20 -26.60
N ASP A 99 12.53 -1.23 -27.15
CA ASP A 99 13.08 -1.26 -28.54
C ASP A 99 14.62 -1.44 -28.58
N LEU A 100 15.17 -2.22 -27.64
CA LEU A 100 16.61 -2.51 -27.57
C LEU A 100 17.05 -3.50 -28.66
N HIS A 101 17.96 -3.07 -29.52
CA HIS A 101 18.52 -3.90 -30.62
C HIS A 101 19.78 -4.68 -30.21
N VAL A 102 19.99 -4.91 -28.91
CA VAL A 102 21.19 -5.54 -28.37
C VAL A 102 20.91 -6.98 -27.95
N ARG A 103 21.74 -7.93 -28.40
CA ARG A 103 21.61 -9.35 -28.01
C ARG A 103 22.40 -9.66 -26.73
N GLY A 104 21.76 -10.40 -25.82
CA GLY A 104 22.36 -10.93 -24.58
C GLY A 104 21.82 -10.22 -23.34
N ILE A 105 21.38 -11.03 -22.34
CA ILE A 105 20.73 -10.52 -21.13
C ILE A 105 21.63 -9.59 -20.32
N GLU A 106 22.94 -9.85 -20.29
CA GLU A 106 23.92 -9.02 -19.58
C GLU A 106 23.99 -7.61 -20.18
N LYS A 107 24.02 -7.51 -21.51
CA LYS A 107 24.07 -6.23 -22.22
C LYS A 107 22.77 -5.45 -22.06
N VAL A 108 21.62 -6.12 -22.20
CA VAL A 108 20.30 -5.52 -21.97
C VAL A 108 20.18 -5.00 -20.53
N THR A 109 20.68 -5.76 -19.55
CA THR A 109 20.69 -5.37 -18.14
C THR A 109 21.56 -4.13 -17.93
N ALA A 110 22.74 -4.06 -18.53
CA ALA A 110 23.59 -2.88 -18.47
C ALA A 110 22.90 -1.63 -19.05
N HIS A 111 22.24 -1.77 -20.22
CA HIS A 111 21.44 -0.69 -20.81
C HIS A 111 20.31 -0.22 -19.88
N ALA A 112 19.61 -1.14 -19.23
CA ALA A 112 18.55 -0.79 -18.27
C ALA A 112 19.07 0.03 -17.08
N TYR A 113 20.23 -0.34 -16.53
CA TYR A 113 20.84 0.42 -15.44
C TYR A 113 21.32 1.82 -15.86
N ILE A 114 21.89 1.94 -17.06
CA ILE A 114 22.29 3.24 -17.61
C ILE A 114 21.05 4.13 -17.79
N ASN A 115 19.99 3.61 -18.40
CA ASN A 115 18.73 4.34 -18.60
C ASN A 115 18.10 4.78 -17.26
N ALA A 116 18.08 3.90 -16.25
CA ALA A 116 17.59 4.24 -14.92
C ALA A 116 18.45 5.36 -14.26
N SER A 117 19.77 5.30 -14.43
CA SER A 117 20.68 6.33 -13.91
C SER A 117 20.45 7.69 -14.58
N VAL A 118 20.25 7.71 -15.91
CA VAL A 118 19.91 8.92 -16.68
C VAL A 118 18.58 9.50 -16.23
N LEU A 119 17.57 8.66 -15.98
CA LEU A 119 16.27 9.11 -15.50
C LEU A 119 16.36 9.78 -14.12
N LEU A 120 17.11 9.18 -13.19
CA LEU A 120 17.35 9.74 -11.86
C LEU A 120 18.14 11.05 -11.93
N ALA A 121 19.19 11.11 -12.75
CA ALA A 121 19.98 12.32 -12.96
C ALA A 121 19.12 13.45 -13.55
N SER A 122 18.27 13.14 -14.52
CA SER A 122 17.34 14.10 -15.13
C SER A 122 16.31 14.62 -14.11
N ALA A 123 15.75 13.74 -13.28
CA ALA A 123 14.83 14.13 -12.22
C ALA A 123 15.50 15.04 -11.17
N LEU A 124 16.75 14.71 -10.79
CA LEU A 124 17.54 15.53 -9.87
C LEU A 124 17.86 16.90 -10.46
N ALA A 125 18.24 16.96 -11.74
CA ALA A 125 18.50 18.21 -12.44
C ALA A 125 17.25 19.10 -12.47
N MET A 126 16.10 18.56 -12.87
CA MET A 126 14.82 19.27 -12.85
C MET A 126 14.43 19.77 -11.46
N HIS A 127 14.62 18.94 -10.43
CA HIS A 127 14.34 19.33 -9.05
C HIS A 127 15.24 20.47 -8.58
N ARG A 128 16.51 20.48 -8.98
CA ARG A 128 17.44 21.59 -8.69
C ARG A 128 17.02 22.87 -9.42
N THR A 129 16.69 22.80 -10.72
CA THR A 129 16.24 23.96 -11.50
C THR A 129 14.94 24.55 -10.96
N ASN A 130 13.93 23.73 -10.66
CA ASN A 130 12.68 24.21 -10.05
C ASN A 130 12.91 24.90 -8.69
N ARG A 131 13.88 24.43 -7.89
CA ARG A 131 14.28 25.11 -6.64
C ARG A 131 14.94 26.46 -6.89
N LEU A 132 15.66 26.63 -8.00
CA LEU A 132 16.23 27.93 -8.37
C LEU A 132 15.15 28.90 -8.84
N GLU A 133 14.19 28.44 -9.64
CA GLU A 133 13.05 29.25 -10.11
C GLU A 133 12.11 29.69 -8.97
N GLN A 134 11.98 28.90 -7.88
CA GLN A 134 11.18 29.29 -6.71
C GLN A 134 11.86 30.34 -5.80
N VAL A 135 13.17 30.53 -5.94
CA VAL A 135 13.97 31.44 -5.10
C VAL A 135 14.26 32.77 -5.83
N ALA A 136 14.19 32.77 -7.16
CA ALA A 136 14.31 33.96 -8.01
C ALA A 136 12.98 34.75 -8.05
#